data_AF-A0A2Z6LKW4-F1
#
_entry.id   AF-A0A2Z6LKW4-F1
#
_cell.length_a   1.000
_cell.length_b   1.000
_cell.length_c   1.000
_cell.angle_alpha   90.00
_cell.angle_beta   90.00
_cell.angle_gamma   90.00
#
_symmetry.space_group_name_H-M   'P 1'
#
loop_
_entity.id
_entity.type
_entity.pdbx_description
1 polymer ?
#
loop_
_entity_poly.entity_id
_entity_poly.type
_entity_poly.pdbx_seq_one_letter_code
_entity_poly.pdbx_strand_id
1 'polypeptide(L)'
;MKLLSTKATCNSHGQDSSYFLGWEEYEKNPYDEVKNPKGIIQMGLAENQLSFDLLESWLAKNPDVAGFKRDGKSIFRELALFQDYHGLPSFKKALVDFMAEIRGNKVTFDPNHIVLTAGATSANETLMFCLAEEGDAFLLPTPYYPGFDRDLKWRTGVEIVPIQCTSSNNFQITESALQQAYEEAKKKNLRVKGFRVGAIYSENDMVVAAATKMSSFGLVSSQTQYLLSAML
;
A
#
# COMPACT_ATOMS: atom_id res chain seq x y z
N MET A 1 7.58 35.13 14.36
CA MET A 1 7.35 33.75 14.87
C MET A 1 6.56 32.98 13.82
N LYS A 2 7.04 31.82 13.37
CA LYS A 2 6.15 30.87 12.66
C LYS A 2 5.25 30.23 13.72
N LEU A 3 3.94 30.41 13.61
CA LEU A 3 2.94 29.88 14.54
C LEU A 3 2.67 28.38 14.34
N LEU A 4 3.14 27.79 13.24
CA LEU A 4 2.91 26.41 12.84
C LEU A 4 4.24 25.67 12.66
N SER A 5 4.20 24.34 12.82
CA SER A 5 5.39 23.48 12.62
C SER A 5 5.86 23.49 11.17
N THR A 6 7.11 23.08 10.93
CA THR A 6 7.63 22.92 9.56
C THR A 6 6.78 21.94 8.76
N LYS A 7 6.35 20.82 9.37
CA LYS A 7 5.52 19.81 8.71
C LYS A 7 4.13 20.34 8.30
N ALA A 8 3.55 21.24 9.08
CA ALA A 8 2.27 21.87 8.78
C ALA A 8 2.38 23.02 7.76
N THR A 9 3.58 23.54 7.50
CA THR A 9 3.81 24.68 6.59
C THR A 9 4.58 24.30 5.32
N CYS A 10 5.16 23.10 5.26
CA CYS A 10 5.90 22.64 4.09
C CYS A 10 4.97 22.04 3.04
N ASN A 11 5.15 22.43 1.78
CA ASN A 11 4.35 21.93 0.66
C ASN A 11 4.84 20.56 0.11
N SER A 12 5.50 19.76 0.95
CA SER A 12 6.10 18.49 0.54
C SER A 12 5.07 17.38 0.30
N HIS A 13 3.81 17.59 0.67
CA HIS A 13 2.71 16.65 0.44
C HIS A 13 2.16 16.70 -1.00
N GLY A 14 2.60 17.67 -1.82
CA GLY A 14 2.43 17.67 -3.28
C GLY A 14 1.04 17.98 -3.79
N GLN A 15 0.12 18.49 -2.96
CA GLN A 15 -1.28 18.75 -3.35
C GLN A 15 -1.43 19.81 -4.45
N ASP A 16 -0.48 20.74 -4.57
CA ASP A 16 -0.48 21.77 -5.63
C ASP A 16 0.22 21.31 -6.92
N SER A 17 0.34 19.99 -7.14
CA SER A 17 1.03 19.44 -8.30
C SER A 17 0.17 19.49 -9.56
N SER A 18 0.81 19.70 -10.72
CA SER A 18 0.16 19.60 -12.04
C SER A 18 -0.46 18.22 -12.31
N TYR A 19 -0.07 17.18 -11.56
CA TYR A 19 -0.68 15.85 -11.63
C TYR A 19 -2.15 15.81 -11.19
N PHE A 20 -2.63 16.82 -10.43
CA PHE A 20 -4.03 16.89 -9.99
C PHE A 20 -4.96 17.56 -10.99
N LEU A 21 -4.46 18.20 -12.05
CA LEU A 21 -5.29 18.90 -13.04
C LEU A 21 -6.37 17.99 -13.66
N GLY A 22 -6.02 16.74 -13.99
CA GLY A 22 -7.00 15.78 -14.52
C GLY A 22 -8.09 15.41 -13.53
N TRP A 23 -7.74 15.33 -12.24
CA TRP A 23 -8.69 15.08 -11.15
C TRP A 23 -9.61 16.28 -10.92
N GLU A 24 -9.06 17.49 -10.88
CA GLU A 24 -9.86 18.73 -10.73
C GLU A 24 -10.83 18.93 -11.89
N GLU A 25 -10.41 18.65 -13.13
CA GLU A 25 -11.31 18.74 -14.28
C GLU A 25 -12.39 17.66 -14.25
N TYR A 26 -12.06 16.44 -13.84
CA TYR A 26 -13.04 15.38 -13.60
C TYR A 26 -14.10 15.81 -12.58
N GLU A 27 -13.70 16.37 -11.44
CA GLU A 27 -14.64 16.84 -10.40
C GLU A 27 -15.58 17.94 -10.89
N LYS A 28 -15.11 18.83 -11.79
CA LYS A 28 -15.92 19.89 -12.38
C LYS A 28 -16.90 19.36 -13.44
N ASN A 29 -16.55 18.28 -14.14
CA ASN A 29 -17.35 17.75 -15.25
C ASN A 29 -17.39 16.21 -15.25
N PRO A 30 -17.96 15.56 -14.22
CA PRO A 30 -17.94 14.11 -14.11
C PRO A 30 -18.90 13.49 -15.13
N TYR A 31 -18.47 12.40 -15.76
CA TYR A 31 -19.33 11.58 -16.62
C TYR A 31 -20.49 10.98 -15.82
N ASP A 32 -21.68 11.01 -16.42
CA ASP A 32 -22.87 10.26 -15.99
C ASP A 32 -23.60 9.80 -17.25
N GLU A 33 -23.95 8.53 -17.34
CA GLU A 33 -24.52 7.93 -18.56
C GLU A 33 -25.81 8.62 -19.02
N VAL A 34 -26.60 9.18 -18.09
CA VAL A 34 -27.90 9.80 -18.37
C VAL A 34 -27.82 11.32 -18.28
N LYS A 35 -27.24 11.84 -17.20
CA LYS A 35 -27.24 13.27 -16.85
C LYS A 35 -26.11 14.04 -17.53
N ASN A 36 -24.97 13.39 -17.78
CA ASN A 36 -23.81 14.04 -18.38
C ASN A 36 -22.98 13.07 -19.25
N PRO A 37 -23.53 12.58 -20.38
CA PRO A 37 -22.86 11.57 -21.21
C PRO A 37 -21.60 12.10 -21.91
N LYS A 38 -21.32 13.42 -21.82
CA LYS A 38 -20.12 14.08 -22.34
C LYS A 38 -19.13 14.47 -21.24
N GLY A 39 -19.39 14.09 -20.00
CA GLY A 39 -18.46 14.32 -18.90
C GLY A 39 -17.19 13.47 -19.02
N ILE A 40 -16.23 13.76 -18.15
CA ILE A 40 -14.95 13.06 -18.06
C ILE A 40 -15.16 11.73 -17.35
N ILE A 41 -14.73 10.64 -17.99
CA ILE A 41 -14.76 9.29 -17.42
C ILE A 41 -13.55 9.10 -16.52
N GLN A 42 -13.78 8.61 -15.31
CA GLN A 42 -12.70 8.32 -14.36
C GLN A 42 -11.97 7.03 -14.75
N MET A 43 -10.69 7.16 -15.08
CA MET A 43 -9.79 6.03 -15.35
C MET A 43 -8.45 6.15 -14.60
N GLY A 44 -8.30 7.17 -13.75
CA GLY A 44 -7.11 7.44 -12.94
C GLY A 44 -7.16 6.90 -11.52
N LEU A 45 -8.29 6.34 -11.09
CA LEU A 45 -8.46 5.76 -9.75
C LEU A 45 -8.31 4.23 -9.80
N ALA A 46 -7.41 3.71 -8.97
CA ALA A 46 -7.22 2.27 -8.80
C ALA A 46 -8.20 1.73 -7.75
N GLU A 47 -9.42 1.42 -8.19
CA GLU A 47 -10.46 0.85 -7.35
C GLU A 47 -11.05 -0.43 -7.97
N ASN A 48 -11.53 -1.34 -7.12
CA ASN A 48 -12.18 -2.58 -7.57
C ASN A 48 -13.64 -2.59 -7.16
N GLN A 49 -14.53 -2.42 -8.14
CA GLN A 49 -15.98 -2.53 -7.96
C GLN A 49 -16.55 -3.86 -8.49
N LEU A 50 -15.70 -4.74 -9.04
CA LEU A 50 -16.12 -5.92 -9.82
C LEU A 50 -16.72 -7.06 -8.97
N SER A 51 -16.61 -6.98 -7.65
CA SER A 51 -16.97 -8.10 -6.75
C SER A 51 -17.83 -7.65 -5.56
N PHE A 52 -18.47 -6.48 -5.65
CA PHE A 52 -19.35 -6.01 -4.58
C PHE A 52 -20.57 -6.91 -4.41
N ASP A 53 -21.12 -7.42 -5.50
CA ASP A 53 -22.25 -8.36 -5.51
C ASP A 53 -22.00 -9.61 -4.65
N LEU A 54 -20.78 -10.13 -4.65
CA LEU A 54 -20.38 -11.28 -3.83
C LEU A 54 -20.41 -10.94 -2.34
N LEU A 55 -19.89 -9.77 -1.97
CA LEU A 55 -19.87 -9.30 -0.58
C LEU A 55 -21.27 -8.93 -0.09
N GLU A 56 -22.07 -8.26 -0.92
CA GLU A 56 -23.47 -7.93 -0.64
C GLU A 56 -24.30 -9.19 -0.43
N SER A 57 -24.16 -10.18 -1.32
CA SER A 57 -24.82 -11.48 -1.21
C SER A 57 -24.40 -12.22 0.06
N TRP A 58 -23.13 -12.14 0.43
CA TRP A 58 -22.64 -12.75 1.67
C TRP A 58 -23.21 -12.04 2.90
N LEU A 59 -23.23 -10.70 2.92
CA LEU A 59 -23.80 -9.91 4.02
C LEU A 59 -25.30 -10.19 4.20
N ALA A 60 -26.06 -10.29 3.10
CA ALA A 60 -27.49 -10.62 3.14
C ALA A 60 -27.76 -11.99 3.78
N LYS A 61 -26.87 -12.97 3.56
CA LYS A 61 -26.95 -14.31 4.16
C LYS A 61 -26.41 -14.37 5.60
N ASN A 62 -25.65 -13.37 6.03
CA ASN A 62 -24.98 -13.33 7.34
C ASN A 62 -25.32 -12.04 8.12
N PRO A 63 -26.61 -11.75 8.41
CA PRO A 63 -27.01 -10.46 8.99
C PRO A 63 -26.47 -10.22 10.41
N ASP A 64 -26.14 -11.28 11.14
CA ASP A 64 -25.64 -11.18 12.52
C ASP A 64 -24.33 -10.41 12.64
N VAL A 65 -23.45 -10.47 11.63
CA VAL A 65 -22.15 -9.77 11.70
C VAL A 65 -22.34 -8.25 11.69
N ALA A 66 -23.25 -7.74 10.86
CA ALA A 66 -23.59 -6.32 10.81
C ALA A 66 -24.44 -5.89 12.03
N GLY A 67 -25.17 -6.83 12.62
CA GLY A 67 -25.95 -6.61 13.84
C GLY A 67 -25.13 -6.60 15.14
N PHE A 68 -23.80 -6.68 15.07
CA PHE A 68 -22.91 -6.86 16.23
C PHE A 68 -23.34 -8.05 17.08
N LYS A 69 -23.61 -9.20 16.44
CA LYS A 69 -24.01 -10.44 17.12
C LYS A 69 -23.01 -11.57 16.89
N ARG A 70 -22.92 -12.44 17.89
CA ARG A 70 -22.25 -13.75 17.82
C ARG A 70 -23.13 -14.76 18.56
N ASP A 71 -23.49 -15.86 17.90
CA ASP A 71 -24.39 -16.89 18.43
C ASP A 71 -25.70 -16.33 19.02
N GLY A 72 -26.32 -15.40 18.28
CA GLY A 72 -27.56 -14.73 18.69
C GLY A 72 -27.44 -13.71 19.83
N LYS A 73 -26.24 -13.51 20.40
CA LYS A 73 -25.99 -12.55 21.49
C LYS A 73 -25.32 -11.29 20.97
N SER A 74 -25.69 -10.14 21.53
CA SER A 74 -25.00 -8.88 21.21
C SER A 74 -23.58 -8.88 21.79
N ILE A 75 -22.61 -8.51 20.94
CA ILE A 75 -21.20 -8.29 21.29
C ILE A 75 -20.81 -6.82 21.16
N PHE A 76 -21.79 -5.91 21.06
CA PHE A 76 -21.51 -4.47 20.86
C PHE A 76 -20.59 -3.89 21.92
N ARG A 77 -20.87 -4.14 23.21
CA ARG A 77 -20.04 -3.59 24.30
C ARG A 77 -18.62 -4.16 24.30
N GLU A 78 -18.46 -5.45 23.97
CA GLU A 78 -17.15 -6.08 23.82
C GLU A 78 -16.33 -5.37 22.74
N LEU A 79 -16.92 -5.16 21.56
CA LEU A 79 -16.25 -4.50 20.44
C LEU A 79 -16.02 -3.00 20.68
N ALA A 80 -16.97 -2.29 21.30
CA ALA A 80 -16.84 -0.86 21.58
C ALA A 80 -15.75 -0.54 22.61
N LEU A 81 -15.45 -1.48 23.51
CA LEU A 81 -14.39 -1.34 24.51
C LEU A 81 -13.05 -1.92 24.03
N PHE A 82 -13.05 -2.70 22.95
CA PHE A 82 -11.85 -3.31 22.41
C PHE A 82 -10.93 -2.25 21.79
N GLN A 83 -9.77 -2.07 22.40
CA GLN A 83 -8.75 -1.10 21.99
C GLN A 83 -7.33 -1.69 22.03
N ASP A 84 -7.22 -3.02 22.10
CA ASP A 84 -5.93 -3.71 22.12
C ASP A 84 -5.22 -3.56 20.77
N TYR A 85 -4.08 -2.89 20.79
CA TYR A 85 -3.14 -2.71 19.69
C TYR A 85 -2.61 -4.02 19.08
N HIS A 86 -2.72 -5.17 19.75
CA HIS A 86 -2.45 -6.46 19.12
C HIS A 86 -3.50 -6.84 18.08
N GLY A 87 -4.66 -6.19 18.07
CA GLY A 87 -5.77 -6.48 17.18
C GLY A 87 -6.64 -7.65 17.64
N LEU A 88 -7.86 -7.73 17.12
CA LEU A 88 -8.81 -8.78 17.50
C LEU A 88 -8.24 -10.17 17.12
N PRO A 89 -8.03 -11.10 18.06
CA PRO A 89 -7.36 -12.38 17.76
C PRO A 89 -8.05 -13.20 16.66
N SER A 90 -9.39 -13.22 16.66
CA SER A 90 -10.18 -13.92 15.64
C SER A 90 -9.99 -13.30 14.25
N PHE A 91 -9.85 -11.97 14.17
CA PHE A 91 -9.59 -11.29 12.90
C PHE A 91 -8.18 -11.58 12.40
N LYS A 92 -7.17 -11.55 13.27
CA LYS A 92 -5.80 -11.90 12.88
C LYS A 92 -5.69 -13.34 12.39
N LYS A 93 -6.39 -14.29 13.03
CA LYS A 93 -6.46 -15.68 12.57
C LYS A 93 -7.07 -15.77 11.17
N ALA A 94 -8.23 -15.14 10.95
CA ALA A 94 -8.87 -15.11 9.64
C ALA A 94 -7.98 -14.46 8.57
N LEU A 95 -7.25 -13.40 8.93
CA LEU A 95 -6.32 -12.72 8.03
C LEU A 95 -5.15 -13.62 7.63
N VAL A 96 -4.48 -14.31 8.57
CA VAL A 96 -3.36 -15.20 8.21
C VAL A 96 -3.81 -16.40 7.39
N ASP A 97 -5.03 -16.90 7.62
CA ASP A 97 -5.61 -17.99 6.85
C ASP A 97 -5.93 -17.55 5.43
N PHE A 98 -6.60 -16.40 5.28
CA PHE A 98 -6.85 -15.80 3.97
C PHE A 98 -5.55 -15.46 3.23
N MET A 99 -4.55 -14.99 3.98
CA MET A 99 -3.22 -14.79 3.44
C MET A 99 -2.62 -16.11 2.94
N ALA A 100 -2.67 -17.20 3.68
CA ALA A 100 -2.17 -18.50 3.24
C ALA A 100 -2.94 -19.00 2.00
N GLU A 101 -4.27 -18.86 1.99
CA GLU A 101 -5.15 -19.27 0.89
C GLU A 101 -4.79 -18.56 -0.41
N ILE A 102 -4.57 -17.24 -0.38
CA ILE A 102 -4.10 -16.47 -1.55
C ILE A 102 -2.79 -17.01 -2.12
N ARG A 103 -1.94 -17.64 -1.30
CA ARG A 103 -0.68 -18.28 -1.74
C ARG A 103 -0.86 -19.77 -2.07
N GLY A 104 -2.09 -20.23 -2.25
CA GLY A 104 -2.43 -21.63 -2.49
C GLY A 104 -2.02 -22.55 -1.34
N ASN A 105 -2.04 -22.05 -0.10
CA ASN A 105 -1.67 -22.76 1.12
C ASN A 105 -0.24 -23.34 1.11
N LYS A 106 0.66 -22.77 0.29
CA LYS A 106 2.08 -23.18 0.22
C LYS A 106 2.92 -22.63 1.37
N VAL A 107 2.41 -21.62 2.07
CA VAL A 107 3.06 -20.96 3.21
C VAL A 107 2.01 -20.62 4.26
N THR A 108 2.44 -20.56 5.51
CA THR A 108 1.61 -20.17 6.66
C THR A 108 2.23 -18.96 7.35
N PHE A 109 1.39 -18.15 8.01
CA PHE A 109 1.83 -16.96 8.73
C PHE A 109 1.48 -17.11 10.21
N ASP A 110 2.44 -16.79 11.10
CA ASP A 110 2.17 -16.72 12.54
C ASP A 110 1.38 -15.42 12.83
N PRO A 111 0.15 -15.50 13.39
CA PRO A 111 -0.61 -14.32 13.74
C PRO A 111 0.12 -13.42 14.76
N ASN A 112 1.04 -13.92 15.58
CA ASN A 112 1.81 -13.09 16.49
C ASN A 112 2.77 -12.14 15.77
N HIS A 113 3.13 -12.44 14.51
CA HIS A 113 3.97 -11.58 13.67
C HIS A 113 3.14 -10.65 12.74
N ILE A 114 1.82 -10.59 12.93
CA ILE A 114 0.94 -9.68 12.19
C ILE A 114 0.57 -8.49 13.06
N VAL A 115 0.83 -7.27 12.56
CA VAL A 115 0.38 -6.01 13.15
C VAL A 115 -0.63 -5.37 12.21
N LEU A 116 -1.79 -4.99 12.75
CA LEU A 116 -2.83 -4.32 11.98
C LEU A 116 -2.59 -2.82 11.98
N THR A 117 -2.79 -2.18 10.84
CA THR A 117 -2.68 -0.72 10.68
C THR A 117 -3.93 -0.19 10.01
N ALA A 118 -4.12 1.13 10.07
CA ALA A 118 -5.20 1.81 9.35
C ALA A 118 -4.87 1.91 7.84
N GLY A 119 -4.88 0.76 7.17
CA GLY A 119 -4.54 0.62 5.75
C GLY A 119 -3.03 0.61 5.46
N ALA A 120 -2.69 0.41 4.19
CA ALA A 120 -1.31 0.30 3.72
C ALA A 120 -0.53 1.61 3.86
N THR A 121 -1.18 2.77 3.72
CA THR A 121 -0.55 4.09 3.95
C THR A 121 0.03 4.20 5.36
N SER A 122 -0.73 3.81 6.39
CA SER A 122 -0.23 3.79 7.77
C SER A 122 0.85 2.72 7.99
N ALA A 123 0.75 1.55 7.34
CA ALA A 123 1.78 0.52 7.40
C ALA A 123 3.12 1.01 6.83
N ASN A 124 3.10 1.63 5.65
CA ASN A 124 4.29 2.12 4.96
C ASN A 124 5.04 3.15 5.81
N GLU A 125 4.31 4.12 6.36
CA GLU A 125 4.91 5.16 7.19
C GLU A 125 5.43 4.60 8.52
N THR A 126 4.68 3.72 9.18
CA THR A 126 5.10 3.06 10.43
C THR A 126 6.38 2.25 10.21
N LEU A 127 6.48 1.53 9.08
CA LEU A 127 7.69 0.80 8.72
C LEU A 127 8.89 1.73 8.56
N MET A 128 8.71 2.93 7.98
CA MET A 128 9.80 3.90 7.89
C MET A 128 10.26 4.35 9.27
N PHE A 129 9.32 4.66 10.18
CA PHE A 129 9.66 5.01 11.56
C PHE A 129 10.38 3.88 12.33
N CYS A 130 10.13 2.61 11.99
CA CYS A 130 10.81 1.48 12.62
C CYS A 130 12.21 1.20 12.06
N LEU A 131 12.46 1.53 10.79
CA LEU A 131 13.63 1.05 10.05
C LEU A 131 14.67 2.15 9.74
N ALA A 132 14.28 3.42 9.86
CA ALA A 132 15.11 4.55 9.42
C ALA A 132 14.90 5.79 10.29
N GLU A 133 15.94 6.62 10.32
CA GLU A 133 15.95 7.93 10.95
C GLU A 133 15.79 9.04 9.91
N GLU A 134 15.53 10.27 10.38
CA GLU A 134 15.57 11.45 9.51
C GLU A 134 16.93 11.56 8.81
N GLY A 135 16.91 11.76 7.49
CA GLY A 135 18.11 11.80 6.64
C GLY A 135 18.63 10.43 6.16
N ASP A 136 18.01 9.32 6.58
CA ASP A 136 18.23 8.03 5.95
C ASP A 136 17.44 7.92 4.63
N ALA A 137 17.74 6.89 3.82
CA ALA A 137 17.08 6.71 2.53
C ALA A 137 16.67 5.27 2.23
N PHE A 138 15.63 5.14 1.41
CA PHE A 138 15.22 3.89 0.76
C PHE A 138 15.40 3.99 -0.75
N LEU A 139 15.84 2.90 -1.37
CA LEU A 139 15.92 2.80 -2.83
C LEU A 139 14.59 2.32 -3.41
N LEU A 140 13.99 3.04 -4.35
CA LEU A 140 12.73 2.64 -5.01
C LEU A 140 12.86 2.61 -6.53
N PRO A 141 12.42 1.54 -7.21
CA PRO A 141 12.43 1.50 -8.67
C PRO A 141 11.39 2.44 -9.28
N THR A 142 11.77 3.13 -10.35
CA THR A 142 10.86 3.99 -11.12
C THR A 142 10.25 3.24 -12.31
N PRO A 143 8.98 3.47 -12.66
CA PRO A 143 8.00 4.31 -11.96
C PRO A 143 7.43 3.64 -10.70
N TYR A 144 7.16 4.40 -9.63
CA TYR A 144 6.54 3.88 -8.40
C TYR A 144 5.20 4.57 -8.09
N TYR A 145 4.49 4.07 -7.07
CA TYR A 145 3.24 4.67 -6.57
C TYR A 145 3.48 6.10 -6.04
N PRO A 146 2.89 7.15 -6.63
CA PRO A 146 3.19 8.54 -6.27
C PRO A 146 2.90 8.87 -4.79
N GLY A 147 1.96 8.16 -4.15
CA GLY A 147 1.70 8.37 -2.73
C GLY A 147 2.88 8.01 -1.81
N PHE A 148 3.89 7.28 -2.29
CA PHE A 148 5.11 7.03 -1.51
C PHE A 148 5.90 8.29 -1.18
N ASP A 149 5.88 9.31 -2.03
CA ASP A 149 6.56 10.58 -1.72
C ASP A 149 5.97 11.24 -0.46
N ARG A 150 4.67 11.04 -0.20
CA ARG A 150 4.01 11.46 1.04
C ARG A 150 4.23 10.43 2.15
N ASP A 151 3.82 9.20 1.91
CA ASP A 151 3.71 8.15 2.93
C ASP A 151 5.06 7.78 3.55
N LEU A 152 6.15 7.82 2.77
CA LEU A 152 7.47 7.41 3.24
C LEU A 152 8.33 8.55 3.76
N LYS A 153 8.05 9.81 3.37
CA LYS A 153 8.96 10.95 3.61
C LYS A 153 8.38 12.02 4.51
N TRP A 154 7.09 12.32 4.38
CA TRP A 154 6.55 13.60 4.85
C TRP A 154 6.76 13.80 6.34
N ARG A 155 6.35 12.85 7.19
CA ARG A 155 6.55 12.95 8.65
C ARG A 155 7.85 12.32 9.13
N THR A 156 8.35 11.31 8.43
CA THR A 156 9.53 10.51 8.80
C THR A 156 10.85 11.25 8.56
N GLY A 157 10.92 12.16 7.59
CA GLY A 157 12.18 12.78 7.16
C GLY A 157 13.11 11.82 6.43
N VAL A 158 12.62 10.64 6.05
CA VAL A 158 13.34 9.67 5.21
C VAL A 158 13.29 10.11 3.76
N GLU A 159 14.35 9.83 3.02
CA GLU A 159 14.48 10.15 1.61
C GLU A 159 14.23 8.94 0.69
N ILE A 160 13.77 9.24 -0.52
CA ILE A 160 13.65 8.25 -1.59
C ILE A 160 14.79 8.50 -2.58
N VAL A 161 15.53 7.45 -2.91
CA VAL A 161 16.52 7.47 -3.99
C VAL A 161 16.04 6.54 -5.11
N PRO A 162 15.80 7.08 -6.33
CA PRO A 162 15.19 6.31 -7.39
C PRO A 162 16.20 5.34 -8.04
N ILE A 163 15.74 4.12 -8.32
CA ILE A 163 16.42 3.16 -9.18
C ILE A 163 15.80 3.27 -10.57
N GLN A 164 16.55 3.80 -11.52
CA GLN A 164 16.02 4.08 -12.86
C GLN A 164 15.78 2.78 -13.63
N CYS A 165 14.51 2.50 -13.95
CA CYS A 165 14.15 1.40 -14.86
C CYS A 165 13.65 1.99 -16.18
N THR A 166 13.89 1.28 -17.29
CA THR A 166 13.62 1.79 -18.64
C THR A 166 12.76 0.82 -19.44
N SER A 167 12.05 1.33 -20.44
CA SER A 167 11.23 0.49 -21.32
C SER A 167 12.06 -0.50 -22.16
N SER A 168 13.36 -0.25 -22.38
CA SER A 168 14.25 -1.11 -23.17
C SER A 168 14.36 -2.55 -22.64
N ASN A 169 14.08 -2.79 -21.36
CA ASN A 169 14.05 -4.13 -20.75
C ASN A 169 12.73 -4.41 -20.01
N ASN A 170 11.64 -3.76 -20.41
CA ASN A 170 10.34 -3.85 -19.73
C ASN A 170 10.37 -3.41 -18.26
N PHE A 171 11.10 -2.33 -17.95
CA PHE A 171 11.22 -1.78 -16.60
C PHE A 171 11.77 -2.75 -15.55
N GLN A 172 12.57 -3.74 -15.98
CA GLN A 172 13.26 -4.62 -15.06
C GLN A 172 14.39 -3.86 -14.36
N ILE A 173 14.54 -4.11 -13.06
CA ILE A 173 15.67 -3.60 -12.29
C ILE A 173 16.95 -4.27 -12.78
N THR A 174 17.98 -3.47 -13.06
CA THR A 174 19.31 -3.97 -13.39
C THR A 174 20.26 -3.77 -12.22
N GLU A 175 21.28 -4.62 -12.15
CA GLU A 175 22.38 -4.46 -11.19
C GLU A 175 23.06 -3.10 -11.33
N SER A 176 23.27 -2.65 -12.57
CA SER A 176 23.86 -1.33 -12.87
C SER A 176 23.03 -0.17 -12.33
N ALA A 177 21.70 -0.21 -12.49
CA ALA A 177 20.80 0.83 -11.99
C ALA A 177 20.76 0.84 -10.47
N LEU A 178 20.78 -0.33 -9.82
CA LEU A 178 20.83 -0.45 -8.38
C LEU A 178 22.13 0.11 -7.81
N GLN A 179 23.27 -0.26 -8.40
CA GLN A 179 24.58 0.24 -8.01
C GLN A 179 24.66 1.76 -8.17
N GLN A 180 24.17 2.30 -9.29
CA GLN A 180 24.12 3.74 -9.52
C GLN A 180 23.27 4.46 -8.45
N ALA A 181 22.07 3.97 -8.14
CA ALA A 181 21.21 4.56 -7.12
C ALA A 181 21.88 4.55 -5.73
N TYR A 182 22.57 3.45 -5.40
CA TYR A 182 23.31 3.34 -4.15
C TYR A 182 24.50 4.33 -4.08
N GLU A 183 25.22 4.52 -5.17
CA GLU A 183 26.29 5.52 -5.27
C GLU A 183 25.75 6.95 -5.20
N GLU A 184 24.60 7.23 -5.80
CA GLU A 184 23.92 8.53 -5.70
C GLU A 184 23.49 8.82 -4.26
N ALA A 185 22.97 7.82 -3.53
CA ALA A 185 22.67 7.96 -2.11
C ALA A 185 23.92 8.31 -1.29
N LYS A 186 25.04 7.62 -1.54
CA LYS A 186 26.34 7.91 -0.91
C LYS A 186 26.82 9.33 -1.21
N LYS A 187 26.73 9.79 -2.47
CA LYS A 187 27.11 11.15 -2.87
C LYS A 187 26.28 12.23 -2.15
N LYS A 188 25.03 11.91 -1.80
CA LYS A 188 24.13 12.77 -1.02
C LYS A 188 24.29 12.63 0.49
N ASN A 189 25.25 11.84 0.97
CA ASN A 189 25.45 11.50 2.38
C ASN A 189 24.22 10.83 3.03
N LEU A 190 23.40 10.13 2.24
CA LEU A 190 22.24 9.38 2.73
C LEU A 190 22.66 7.96 3.09
N ARG A 191 22.23 7.46 4.26
CA ARG A 191 22.43 6.06 4.63
C ARG A 191 21.26 5.23 4.10
N VAL A 192 21.55 4.29 3.22
CA VAL A 192 20.52 3.40 2.66
C VAL A 192 20.10 2.36 3.70
N LYS A 193 18.83 2.37 4.10
CA LYS A 193 18.24 1.47 5.11
C LYS A 193 17.39 0.36 4.51
N GLY A 194 16.96 0.51 3.26
CA GLY A 194 16.21 -0.53 2.59
C GLY A 194 15.99 -0.29 1.11
N PHE A 195 15.33 -1.26 0.50
CA PHE A 195 15.03 -1.35 -0.91
C PHE A 195 13.55 -1.72 -1.06
N ARG A 196 12.81 -0.94 -1.86
CA ARG A 196 11.35 -0.99 -2.04
C ARG A 196 10.55 -0.73 -0.75
N VAL A 197 9.24 -0.55 -0.89
CA VAL A 197 8.30 -0.52 0.24
C VAL A 197 7.88 -1.95 0.53
N GLY A 198 8.67 -2.59 1.39
CA GLY A 198 8.63 -4.02 1.65
C GLY A 198 10.04 -4.50 1.93
N ALA A 199 10.48 -4.39 3.18
CA ALA A 199 11.74 -4.97 3.60
C ALA A 199 11.57 -6.49 3.66
N ILE A 200 12.23 -7.20 2.75
CA ILE A 200 12.39 -8.64 2.86
C ILE A 200 13.85 -8.88 3.18
N TYR A 201 14.10 -8.95 4.48
CA TYR A 201 15.34 -9.46 4.99
C TYR A 201 15.18 -10.97 5.18
N SER A 202 15.91 -11.73 4.37
CA SER A 202 15.95 -13.19 4.45
C SER A 202 17.32 -13.65 3.96
N GLU A 203 17.96 -14.56 4.70
CA GLU A 203 19.16 -15.26 4.24
C GLU A 203 18.84 -16.34 3.19
N ASN A 204 17.56 -16.50 2.83
CA ASN A 204 17.10 -17.47 1.85
C ASN A 204 16.87 -16.81 0.48
N ASP A 205 17.75 -17.10 -0.46
CA ASP A 205 17.73 -16.57 -1.83
C ASP A 205 16.41 -16.86 -2.57
N MET A 206 15.73 -17.97 -2.27
CA MET A 206 14.42 -18.26 -2.88
C MET A 206 13.33 -17.33 -2.36
N VAL A 207 13.39 -16.91 -1.09
CA VAL A 207 12.44 -15.96 -0.50
C VAL A 207 12.63 -14.58 -1.10
N VAL A 208 13.89 -14.14 -1.24
CA VAL A 208 14.24 -12.88 -1.91
C VAL A 208 13.79 -12.91 -3.38
N ALA A 209 14.05 -14.00 -4.10
CA ALA A 209 13.66 -14.14 -5.50
C ALA A 209 12.14 -14.21 -5.70
N ALA A 210 11.43 -14.98 -4.87
CA ALA A 210 9.97 -15.07 -4.92
C ALA A 210 9.35 -13.70 -4.66
N ALA A 211 9.82 -12.97 -3.66
CA ALA A 211 9.26 -11.67 -3.36
C ALA A 211 9.63 -10.57 -4.35
N THR A 212 10.78 -10.69 -4.99
CA THR A 212 11.15 -9.85 -6.12
C THR A 212 10.18 -10.04 -7.30
N LYS A 213 9.62 -11.24 -7.48
CA LYS A 213 8.56 -11.53 -8.45
C LYS A 213 7.17 -11.05 -7.98
N MET A 214 6.92 -11.05 -6.68
CA MET A 214 5.66 -10.55 -6.09
C MET A 214 5.48 -9.04 -6.17
N SER A 215 6.52 -8.27 -6.44
CA SER A 215 6.47 -6.81 -6.55
C SER A 215 6.26 -6.30 -7.98
N SER A 216 5.75 -7.15 -8.88
CA SER A 216 5.61 -6.82 -10.29
C SER A 216 4.58 -5.70 -10.49
N PHE A 217 5.00 -4.69 -11.23
CA PHE A 217 4.42 -3.34 -11.33
C PHE A 217 2.95 -3.31 -11.73
N GLY A 218 2.16 -2.59 -10.94
CA GLY A 218 0.84 -2.11 -11.31
C GLY A 218 0.24 -1.23 -10.21
N LEU A 219 -0.64 -0.29 -10.59
CA LEU A 219 -1.54 0.41 -9.66
C LEU A 219 -2.49 -0.56 -8.92
N VAL A 220 -2.48 -1.81 -9.36
CA VAL A 220 -3.24 -2.94 -8.88
C VAL A 220 -2.28 -3.83 -8.10
N SER A 221 -2.57 -4.09 -6.82
CA SER A 221 -1.75 -4.92 -5.95
C SER A 221 -1.41 -6.26 -6.62
N SER A 222 -0.22 -6.82 -6.39
CA SER A 222 0.14 -8.12 -6.97
C SER A 222 -0.82 -9.23 -6.57
N GLN A 223 -1.51 -9.06 -5.44
CA GLN A 223 -2.61 -9.91 -4.97
C GLN A 223 -3.86 -9.78 -5.88
N THR A 224 -4.21 -8.56 -6.30
CA THR A 224 -5.31 -8.31 -7.24
C THR A 224 -4.95 -8.78 -8.65
N GLN A 225 -3.70 -8.64 -9.08
CA GLN A 225 -3.22 -9.18 -10.36
C GLN A 225 -3.27 -10.71 -10.37
N TYR A 226 -2.88 -11.37 -9.27
CA TYR A 226 -2.99 -12.82 -9.11
C TYR A 226 -4.45 -13.28 -9.20
N LEU A 227 -5.35 -12.61 -8.48
CA LEU A 227 -6.78 -12.93 -8.51
C LEU A 227 -7.35 -12.81 -9.93
N LEU A 228 -7.07 -11.72 -10.65
CA LEU A 228 -7.49 -11.53 -12.04
C LEU A 228 -6.90 -12.58 -12.97
N SER A 229 -5.64 -12.97 -12.78
CA SER A 229 -4.99 -14.01 -13.59
C SER A 229 -5.56 -15.41 -13.38
N ALA A 230 -6.20 -15.68 -12.24
CA ALA A 230 -6.86 -16.95 -11.96
C ALA A 230 -8.32 -16.99 -12.47
N MET A 231 -8.89 -15.82 -12.81
CA MET A 231 -10.24 -15.69 -13.37
C MET A 231 -10.26 -15.72 -14.91
N LEU A 232 -9.10 -15.54 -15.55
CA LEU A 232 -8.88 -15.64 -17.01
C LEU A 232 -8.31 -17.01 -17.38
#